data_AF-A0A1B6JLS0-F1
#
_entry.id   AF-A0A1B6JLS0-F1
#
_cell.length_a   1.000
_cell.length_b   1.000
_cell.length_c   1.000
_cell.angle_alpha   90.00
_cell.angle_beta   90.00
_cell.angle_gamma   90.00
#
_symmetry.space_group_name_H-M   'P 1'
#
loop_
_entity.id
_entity.type
_entity.pdbx_description
1 polymer ?
#
loop_
_entity_poly.entity_id
_entity_poly.type
_entity_poly.pdbx_seq_one_letter_code
_entity_poly.pdbx_strand_id
1 'polypeptide(L)'
;MELENIVANTVYLKAREGGADSNKGKSKKWKKILQFPHISQCLDLKNKIDLRYSYVVDQQPIGRLLFRQFCQEANPEYHRYNVFLDSIEHYEVESDENREELAQTVYDRYLKRDA
;
A
#
# COMPACT_ATOMS: atom_id res chain seq x y z
N MET A 1 -1.12 27.28 34.10
CA MET A 1 0.19 26.87 33.54
C MET A 1 0.57 25.43 33.92
N GLU A 2 0.82 25.08 35.19
CA GLU A 2 1.20 23.68 35.53
C GLU A 2 0.08 22.65 35.27
N LEU A 3 -1.16 22.95 35.68
CA LEU A 3 -2.28 22.02 35.50
C LEU A 3 -2.63 21.79 34.02
N GLU A 4 -2.58 22.85 33.21
CA GLU A 4 -2.84 22.78 31.77
C GLU A 4 -1.81 21.89 31.05
N ASN A 5 -0.53 22.00 31.44
CA ASN A 5 0.54 21.16 30.90
C ASN A 5 0.34 19.68 31.27
N ILE A 6 -0.05 19.39 32.51
CA ILE A 6 -0.34 18.03 32.96
C ILE A 6 -1.52 17.44 32.19
N VAL A 7 -2.60 18.22 31.99
CA VAL A 7 -3.78 17.80 31.23
C VAL A 7 -3.42 17.53 29.77
N ALA A 8 -2.68 18.43 29.11
CA ALA A 8 -2.25 18.26 27.74
C ALA A 8 -1.38 17.00 27.53
N ASN A 9 -0.40 16.78 28.42
CA ASN A 9 0.47 15.60 28.38
C ASN A 9 -0.34 14.31 28.57
N THR A 10 -1.29 14.30 29.49
CA THR A 10 -2.15 13.13 29.74
C THR A 10 -3.05 12.82 28.54
N VAL A 11 -3.65 13.84 27.93
CA VAL A 11 -4.49 13.68 26.72
C VAL A 11 -3.65 13.17 25.54
N TYR A 12 -2.43 13.68 25.38
CA TYR A 12 -1.51 13.23 24.34
C TYR A 12 -1.11 11.75 24.50
N LEU A 13 -0.73 11.33 25.71
CA LEU A 13 -0.40 9.94 26.00
C LEU A 13 -1.58 9.00 25.68
N LYS A 14 -2.79 9.40 26.08
CA LYS A 14 -4.02 8.65 25.78
C LYS A 14 -4.31 8.55 24.27
N ALA A 15 -3.98 9.59 23.50
CA ALA A 15 -4.10 9.53 22.04
C ALA A 15 -3.06 8.59 21.42
N ARG A 16 -1.83 8.56 21.96
CA ARG A 16 -0.71 7.73 21.49
C ARG A 16 -0.92 6.24 21.77
N GLU A 17 -1.46 5.89 22.92
CA GLU A 17 -1.81 4.50 23.27
C GLU A 17 -2.87 3.89 22.34
N GLY A 18 -3.54 4.74 21.54
CA GLY A 18 -4.72 4.38 20.80
C GLY A 18 -5.88 4.36 21.78
N GLY A 19 -6.74 5.38 21.72
CA GLY A 19 -7.88 5.49 22.64
C GLY A 19 -8.70 4.19 22.72
N ALA A 20 -9.45 4.01 23.81
CA ALA A 20 -10.19 2.78 24.13
C ALA A 20 -11.17 2.26 23.04
N ASP A 21 -11.41 3.04 21.99
CA ASP A 21 -12.23 2.67 20.84
C ASP A 21 -11.39 2.00 19.74
N SER A 22 -11.91 0.91 19.17
CA SER A 22 -11.33 0.16 18.04
C SER A 22 -11.04 0.99 16.78
N ASN A 23 -11.48 2.25 16.74
CA ASN A 23 -11.31 3.18 15.65
C ASN A 23 -9.92 3.81 15.55
N LYS A 24 -8.97 3.49 16.45
CA LYS A 24 -7.57 3.98 16.38
C LYS A 24 -7.47 5.50 16.18
N GLY A 25 -8.28 6.26 16.94
CA GLY A 25 -8.32 7.73 16.88
C GLY A 25 -9.14 8.34 15.73
N LYS A 26 -9.79 7.53 14.87
CA LYS A 26 -10.64 8.06 13.79
C LYS A 26 -11.91 8.70 14.34
N SER A 27 -12.31 9.82 13.75
CA SER A 27 -13.61 10.46 14.03
C SER A 27 -14.77 9.50 13.77
N LYS A 28 -15.81 9.54 14.60
CA LYS A 28 -17.06 8.75 14.38
C LYS A 28 -17.70 9.00 13.00
N LYS A 29 -17.42 10.15 12.37
CA LYS A 29 -17.95 10.53 11.04
C LYS A 29 -16.93 10.37 9.90
N TRP A 30 -15.80 9.68 10.11
CA TRP A 30 -14.70 9.62 9.14
C TRP A 30 -15.12 9.18 7.72
N LYS A 31 -16.08 8.25 7.60
CA LYS A 31 -16.62 7.81 6.31
C LYS A 31 -17.31 8.93 5.53
N LYS A 32 -18.00 9.84 6.23
CA LYS A 32 -18.64 11.02 5.62
C LYS A 32 -17.60 12.07 5.21
N ILE A 33 -16.52 12.19 5.99
CA ILE A 33 -15.41 13.12 5.69
C ILE A 33 -14.65 12.65 4.45
N LEU A 34 -14.39 11.35 4.33
CA LEU A 34 -13.64 10.72 3.23
C LEU A 34 -14.55 10.15 2.15
N GLN A 35 -15.76 10.70 1.99
CA GLN A 35 -16.68 10.24 0.95
C GLN A 35 -16.11 10.61 -0.44
N PHE A 36 -16.09 9.63 -1.35
CA PHE A 36 -15.62 9.90 -2.71
C PHE A 36 -16.56 10.86 -3.46
N PRO A 37 -16.01 11.78 -4.27
CA PRO A 37 -16.80 12.58 -5.18
C PRO A 37 -17.37 11.71 -6.31
N HIS A 38 -18.41 12.21 -6.98
CA HIS A 38 -18.92 11.57 -8.20
C HIS A 38 -17.89 11.71 -9.34
N ILE A 39 -17.79 10.73 -10.23
CA ILE A 39 -16.78 10.68 -11.30
C ILE A 39 -16.76 11.92 -12.20
N SER A 40 -17.92 12.56 -12.41
CA SER A 40 -18.02 13.80 -13.19
C SER A 40 -17.22 14.96 -12.61
N GLN A 41 -17.02 14.98 -11.29
CA GLN A 41 -16.22 16.00 -10.59
C GLN A 41 -14.71 15.74 -10.70
N CYS A 42 -14.30 14.58 -11.21
CA CYS A 42 -12.89 14.20 -11.37
C CYS A 42 -12.41 14.38 -12.82
N LEU A 43 -13.28 14.75 -13.76
CA LEU A 43 -12.94 14.78 -15.19
C LEU A 43 -11.84 15.78 -15.51
N ASP A 44 -11.80 16.91 -14.82
CA ASP A 44 -10.76 17.94 -15.00
C ASP A 44 -9.40 17.49 -14.44
N LEU A 45 -9.39 16.65 -13.41
CA LEU A 45 -8.17 16.09 -12.82
C LEU A 45 -7.39 15.24 -13.82
N LYS A 46 -8.08 14.56 -14.76
CA LYS A 46 -7.43 13.74 -15.79
C LYS A 46 -6.38 14.52 -16.58
N ASN A 47 -6.61 15.81 -16.83
CA ASN A 47 -5.70 16.67 -17.59
C ASN A 47 -4.62 17.33 -16.71
N LYS A 48 -4.73 17.24 -15.38
CA LYS A 48 -3.81 17.85 -14.41
C LYS A 48 -2.81 16.84 -13.84
N ILE A 49 -3.12 15.55 -13.94
CA ILE A 49 -2.30 14.48 -13.40
C ILE A 49 -1.32 13.99 -14.45
N ASP A 50 -0.08 13.75 -14.05
CA ASP A 50 0.90 13.04 -14.84
C ASP A 50 0.55 11.55 -14.94
N LEU A 51 0.43 11.03 -16.16
CA LEU A 51 0.00 9.65 -16.43
C LEU A 51 1.17 8.69 -16.68
N ARG A 52 2.42 9.12 -16.47
CA ARG A 52 3.58 8.23 -16.59
C ARG A 52 3.46 7.05 -15.62
N TYR A 53 3.76 5.84 -16.11
CA TYR A 53 3.74 4.62 -15.30
C TYR A 53 4.58 4.77 -14.03
N SER A 54 5.81 5.30 -14.16
CA SER A 54 6.72 5.52 -13.03
C SER A 54 6.15 6.44 -11.96
N TYR A 55 5.25 7.36 -12.33
CA TYR A 55 4.63 8.28 -11.38
C TYR A 55 3.36 7.70 -10.76
N VAL A 56 2.45 7.15 -11.57
CA VAL A 56 1.16 6.64 -11.10
C VAL A 56 1.28 5.29 -10.40
N VAL A 57 2.11 4.39 -10.93
CA VAL A 57 2.20 3.01 -10.45
C VAL A 57 3.35 2.83 -9.49
N ASP A 58 4.55 3.35 -9.78
CA ASP A 58 5.71 3.07 -8.92
C ASP A 58 5.79 4.01 -7.71
N GLN A 59 5.65 5.33 -7.93
CA GLN A 59 5.84 6.33 -6.87
C GLN A 59 4.62 6.53 -5.97
N GLN A 60 3.40 6.34 -6.50
CA GLN A 60 2.16 6.57 -5.75
C GLN A 60 1.61 5.27 -5.15
N PRO A 61 1.59 5.10 -3.81
CA PRO A 61 1.20 3.84 -3.18
C PRO A 61 -0.24 3.41 -3.49
N ILE A 62 -1.17 4.36 -3.55
CA ILE A 62 -2.58 4.07 -3.89
C ILE A 62 -2.71 3.68 -5.37
N GLY A 63 -1.98 4.36 -6.25
CA GLY A 63 -1.95 4.03 -7.68
C GLY A 63 -1.34 2.65 -7.92
N ARG A 64 -0.24 2.31 -7.25
CA ARG A 64 0.36 0.96 -7.21
C ARG A 64 -0.67 -0.10 -6.82
N LEU A 65 -1.40 0.15 -5.73
CA LEU A 65 -2.40 -0.79 -5.21
C LEU A 65 -3.55 -1.01 -6.21
N LEU A 66 -4.12 0.06 -6.75
CA LEU A 66 -5.20 -0.02 -7.74
C LEU A 66 -4.75 -0.68 -9.04
N PHE A 67 -3.53 -0.41 -9.50
CA PHE A 67 -2.96 -1.07 -10.67
C PHE A 67 -2.80 -2.58 -10.45
N ARG A 68 -2.32 -3.01 -9.29
CA ARG A 68 -2.19 -4.44 -8.96
C ARG A 68 -3.55 -5.13 -8.86
N GLN A 69 -4.56 -4.46 -8.29
CA GLN A 69 -5.95 -4.94 -8.31
C GLN A 69 -6.47 -5.11 -9.74
N PHE A 70 -6.25 -4.11 -10.60
CA PHE A 70 -6.57 -4.20 -12.02
C PHE A 70 -5.87 -5.39 -12.68
N CYS A 71 -4.57 -5.60 -12.46
CA CYS A 71 -3.84 -6.75 -13.01
C CYS A 71 -4.42 -8.09 -12.52
N GLN A 72 -4.90 -8.17 -11.28
CA GLN A 72 -5.52 -9.36 -10.74
C GLN A 72 -6.88 -9.67 -11.38
N GLU A 73 -7.70 -8.65 -11.60
CA GLU A 73 -9.05 -8.81 -12.15
C GLU A 73 -9.06 -8.94 -13.68
N ALA A 74 -8.19 -8.21 -14.38
CA ALA A 74 -8.23 -8.11 -15.83
C ALA A 74 -7.58 -9.29 -16.55
N ASN A 75 -6.45 -9.80 -16.07
CA ASN A 75 -5.75 -10.93 -16.69
C ASN A 75 -4.84 -11.66 -15.68
N PRO A 76 -5.05 -12.96 -15.42
CA PRO A 76 -4.21 -13.76 -14.52
C PRO A 76 -2.70 -13.69 -14.80
N GLU A 77 -2.28 -13.55 -16.07
CA GLU A 77 -0.86 -13.41 -16.43
C GLU A 77 -0.25 -12.11 -15.91
N TYR A 78 -1.00 -11.00 -15.87
CA TYR A 78 -0.50 -9.74 -15.30
C TYR A 78 -0.29 -9.85 -13.80
N HIS A 79 -1.18 -10.57 -13.11
CA HIS A 79 -0.99 -10.87 -11.71
C HIS A 79 0.28 -11.69 -11.47
N ARG A 80 0.61 -12.63 -12.35
CA ARG A 80 1.83 -13.45 -12.24
C ARG A 80 3.11 -12.60 -12.22
N TYR A 81 3.21 -11.56 -13.06
CA TYR A 81 4.35 -10.65 -13.04
C TYR A 81 4.45 -9.85 -11.72
N ASN A 82 3.32 -9.40 -11.19
CA ASN A 82 3.26 -8.69 -9.92
C ASN A 82 3.73 -9.57 -8.75
N VAL A 83 3.34 -10.84 -8.71
CA VAL A 83 3.78 -11.78 -7.66
C VAL A 83 5.26 -12.15 -7.83
N PHE A 84 5.76 -12.22 -9.07
CA PHE A 84 7.18 -12.38 -9.33
C PHE A 84 7.99 -11.21 -8.75
N LEU A 85 7.57 -9.96 -9.02
CA LEU A 85 8.25 -8.78 -8.48
C LEU A 85 8.25 -8.77 -6.95
N ASP A 86 7.15 -9.16 -6.29
CA ASP A 86 7.11 -9.29 -4.83
C ASP A 86 8.10 -10.36 -4.32
N SER A 87 8.28 -11.44 -5.08
CA SER A 87 9.24 -12.50 -4.74
C SER A 87 10.68 -12.01 -4.86
N ILE A 88 10.96 -11.14 -5.84
CA ILE A 88 12.27 -10.49 -6.00
C ILE A 88 12.50 -9.46 -4.88
N GLU A 89 11.52 -8.62 -4.56
CA GLU A 89 11.60 -7.67 -3.43
C GLU A 89 11.90 -8.42 -2.12
N HIS A 90 11.28 -9.59 -1.90
CA HIS A 90 11.55 -10.42 -0.73
C HIS A 90 12.96 -11.02 -0.76
N TYR A 91 13.40 -11.52 -1.92
CA TYR A 91 14.74 -12.05 -2.12
C TYR A 91 15.85 -11.03 -1.83
N GLU A 92 15.66 -9.78 -2.22
CA GLU A 92 16.64 -8.71 -2.01
C GLU A 92 16.87 -8.35 -0.53
N VAL A 93 15.87 -8.61 0.34
CA VAL A 93 15.93 -8.30 1.77
C VAL A 93 16.11 -9.52 2.67
N GLU A 94 16.23 -10.71 2.08
CA GLU A 94 16.38 -11.96 2.82
C GLU A 94 17.80 -12.13 3.39
N SER A 95 17.93 -12.91 4.46
CA SER A 95 19.22 -13.21 5.07
C SER A 95 20.08 -14.08 4.17
N ASP A 96 21.40 -13.95 4.29
CA ASP A 96 22.36 -14.67 3.45
C ASP A 96 22.18 -16.20 3.56
N GLU A 97 21.78 -16.71 4.72
CA GLU A 97 21.56 -18.14 4.96
C GLU A 97 20.38 -18.71 4.17
N ASN A 98 19.33 -17.92 3.96
CA ASN A 98 18.10 -18.37 3.30
C ASN A 98 18.05 -17.96 1.82
N ARG A 99 18.91 -17.02 1.41
CA ARG A 99 18.86 -16.40 0.08
C ARG A 99 19.06 -17.41 -1.06
N GLU A 100 19.90 -18.44 -0.88
CA GLU A 100 20.13 -19.46 -1.91
C GLU A 100 18.90 -20.33 -2.16
N GLU A 101 18.23 -20.78 -1.10
CA GLU A 101 16.98 -21.54 -1.19
C GLU A 101 15.86 -20.71 -1.84
N LEU A 102 15.77 -19.44 -1.45
CA LEU A 102 14.78 -18.52 -2.03
C LEU A 102 15.07 -18.25 -3.52
N ALA A 103 16.34 -18.09 -3.92
CA ALA A 103 16.73 -17.95 -5.33
C ALA A 103 16.26 -19.14 -6.16
N GLN A 104 16.50 -20.36 -5.67
CA GLN A 104 16.10 -21.58 -6.34
C GLN A 104 14.59 -21.66 -6.49
N THR A 105 13.85 -21.31 -5.45
CA THR A 105 12.38 -21.26 -5.46
C THR A 105 11.84 -20.28 -6.51
N VAL A 106 12.41 -19.07 -6.58
CA VAL A 106 12.03 -18.06 -7.58
C VAL A 106 12.37 -18.54 -8.99
N TYR A 107 13.54 -19.14 -9.20
CA TYR A 107 13.94 -19.68 -10.49
C TYR A 107 12.98 -20.77 -10.97
N ASP A 108 12.72 -21.78 -10.13
CA ASP A 108 11.86 -22.91 -10.48
C ASP A 108 10.41 -22.48 -10.78
N ARG A 109 9.91 -21.45 -10.08
CA ARG A 109 8.53 -20.98 -10.23
C ARG A 109 8.32 -20.08 -11.46
N TYR A 110 9.30 -19.25 -11.82
CA TYR A 110 9.09 -18.18 -12.80
C TYR A 110 9.99 -18.26 -14.04
N LEU A 111 11.18 -18.85 -13.95
CA LEU A 111 12.21 -18.78 -14.99
C LEU A 111 12.50 -20.13 -15.64
N LYS A 112 12.22 -21.23 -14.94
CA LYS A 112 12.32 -22.58 -15.50
C LYS A 112 11.35 -22.73 -16.66
N ARG A 113 11.89 -23.02 -17.84
CA ARG A 113 11.10 -23.42 -19.01
C ARG A 113 10.90 -24.92 -18.94
N ASP A 114 9.67 -25.37 -19.22
CA ASP A 114 9.44 -26.77 -19.53
C ASP A 114 10.22 -27.09 -20.81
N ALA A 115 11.07 -28.13 -20.74
CA ALA A 115 11.87 -28.59 -21.87
C ALA A 115 11.00 -29.22 -22.96
#